data_AF-A0A221KDG9-F1
#
_entry.id   AF-A0A221KDG9-F1
#
_cell.length_a   1.000
_cell.length_b   1.000
_cell.length_c   1.000
_cell.angle_alpha   90.00
_cell.angle_beta   90.00
_cell.angle_gamma   90.00
#
_symmetry.space_group_name_H-M   'P 1'
#
loop_
_entity.id
_entity.type
_entity.pdbx_description
1 polymer ?
#
loop_
_entity_poly.entity_id
_entity_poly.type
_entity_poly.pdbx_seq_one_letter_code
_entity_poly.pdbx_strand_id
1 'polypeptide(L)'
;MHIDLHSTVHRLHNTLDALETGSLRPDVVCARFRVASLQWPDLPERYENVLERLLQPLDMAITTGAAESCAYSQSTVIDGLRQWLNHAAALQQRH
;
A
#
# COMPACT_ATOMS: atom_id res chain seq x y z
N MET A 1 5.36 11.71 -20.27
CA MET A 1 5.31 11.96 -18.81
C MET A 1 6.06 10.80 -18.17
N HIS A 2 7.34 10.99 -17.80
CA HIS A 2 8.14 9.93 -17.19
C HIS A 2 7.72 9.83 -15.73
N ILE A 3 7.08 8.73 -15.33
CA ILE A 3 6.75 8.51 -13.93
C ILE A 3 8.06 8.16 -13.23
N ASP A 4 8.52 9.04 -12.33
CA ASP A 4 9.67 8.74 -11.50
C ASP A 4 9.26 7.71 -10.44
N LEU A 5 9.52 6.45 -10.74
CA LEU A 5 9.14 5.31 -9.90
C LEU A 5 9.69 5.45 -8.49
N HIS A 6 10.95 5.90 -8.36
CA HIS A 6 11.60 6.09 -7.08
C HIS A 6 10.82 7.08 -6.19
N SER A 7 10.42 8.22 -6.76
CA SER A 7 9.57 9.20 -6.09
C SER A 7 8.20 8.65 -5.72
N THR A 8 7.59 7.81 -6.57
CA THR A 8 6.30 7.15 -6.28
C THR A 8 6.43 6.19 -5.10
N VAL A 9 7.48 5.35 -5.10
CA VAL A 9 7.75 4.39 -4.03
C VAL A 9 8.01 5.10 -2.71
N HIS A 10 8.82 6.16 -2.72
CA HIS A 10 9.06 6.99 -1.53
C HIS A 10 7.74 7.58 -0.99
N ARG A 11 6.91 8.16 -1.86
CA ARG A 11 5.60 8.70 -1.43
C ARG A 11 4.71 7.65 -0.80
N LEU A 12 4.67 6.43 -1.34
CA LEU A 12 3.87 5.33 -0.77
C LEU A 12 4.41 4.91 0.61
N HIS A 13 5.73 4.84 0.79
CA HIS A 13 6.33 4.61 2.11
C HIS A 13 5.93 5.67 3.14
N ASN A 14 6.00 6.95 2.77
CA ASN A 14 5.55 8.03 3.65
C ASN A 14 4.05 7.95 3.95
N THR A 15 3.26 7.44 3.00
CA THR A 15 1.82 7.24 3.19
C THR A 15 1.55 6.15 4.23
N LEU A 16 2.36 5.09 4.24
CA LEU A 16 2.28 4.00 5.23
C LEU A 16 2.71 4.46 6.64
N ASP A 17 3.76 5.28 6.73
CA ASP A 17 4.18 5.90 7.99
C ASP A 17 3.10 6.84 8.57
N ALA A 18 2.48 7.64 7.70
CA ALA A 18 1.38 8.51 8.09
C ALA A 18 0.13 7.71 8.53
N LEU A 19 -0.10 6.52 7.97
CA LEU A 19 -1.14 5.61 8.44
C LEU A 19 -0.79 5.05 9.83
N GLU A 20 0.44 4.60 10.04
CA GLU A 20 0.94 4.05 11.31
C GLU A 20 0.79 5.04 12.47
N THR A 21 1.08 6.32 12.21
CA THR A 21 0.93 7.41 13.18
C THR A 21 -0.52 7.91 13.35
N GLY A 22 -1.47 7.36 12.60
CA GLY A 22 -2.87 7.81 12.59
C GLY A 22 -3.09 9.18 11.93
N SER A 23 -2.05 9.74 11.30
CA SER A 23 -2.09 11.02 10.59
C SER A 23 -2.88 10.93 9.28
N LEU A 24 -2.94 9.73 8.67
CA LEU A 24 -3.61 9.47 7.41
C LEU A 24 -4.66 8.37 7.53
N ARG A 25 -5.78 8.53 6.83
CA ARG A 25 -6.87 7.55 6.85
C ARG A 25 -6.53 6.33 5.98
N PRO A 26 -6.89 5.11 6.40
CA PRO A 26 -6.67 3.89 5.62
C PRO A 26 -7.27 3.95 4.20
N ASP A 27 -8.42 4.61 4.02
CA ASP A 27 -9.08 4.79 2.71
C ASP A 27 -8.16 5.48 1.68
N VAL A 28 -7.48 6.53 2.13
CA VAL A 28 -6.53 7.30 1.30
C VAL A 28 -5.32 6.45 0.93
N VAL A 29 -4.87 5.57 1.83
CA VAL A 29 -3.78 4.63 1.56
C VAL A 29 -4.21 3.64 0.48
N CYS A 30 -5.36 3.00 0.65
CA CYS A 30 -5.90 2.04 -0.30
C CYS A 30 -6.00 2.65 -1.72
N ALA A 31 -6.55 3.86 -1.83
CA ALA A 31 -6.66 4.56 -3.10
C ALA A 31 -5.28 4.86 -3.73
N ARG A 32 -4.31 5.34 -2.95
CA ARG A 32 -2.95 5.65 -3.44
C ARG A 32 -2.22 4.41 -3.95
N PHE A 33 -2.34 3.28 -3.26
CA PHE A 33 -1.71 2.03 -3.68
C PHE A 33 -2.34 1.49 -4.98
N ARG A 34 -3.67 1.51 -5.10
CA ARG A 34 -4.37 1.11 -6.33
C ARG A 34 -3.96 1.98 -7.51
N VAL A 35 -3.94 3.30 -7.35
CA VAL A 35 -3.51 4.22 -8.42
C VAL A 35 -2.06 3.97 -8.81
N ALA A 36 -1.16 3.78 -7.84
CA ALA A 36 0.24 3.48 -8.14
C ALA A 36 0.42 2.15 -8.89
N SER A 37 -0.34 1.12 -8.52
CA SER A 37 -0.34 -0.18 -9.22
C SER A 37 -0.73 -0.03 -10.70
N LEU A 38 -1.74 0.79 -11.00
CA LEU A 38 -2.16 1.08 -12.39
C LEU A 38 -1.13 1.88 -13.19
N GLN A 39 -0.24 2.60 -12.49
CA GLN A 39 0.78 3.45 -13.08
C GLN A 39 2.11 2.71 -13.31
N TRP A 40 2.28 1.51 -12.78
CA TRP A 40 3.51 0.72 -12.94
C TRP A 40 3.42 -0.18 -14.17
N PRO A 41 4.15 0.12 -15.25
CA PRO A 41 4.16 -0.72 -16.44
C PRO A 41 4.81 -2.07 -16.10
N ASP A 42 4.30 -3.20 -16.60
CA ASP A 42 4.87 -4.54 -16.35
C ASP A 42 4.62 -5.12 -14.94
N LEU A 43 3.69 -4.56 -14.16
CA LEU A 43 3.27 -5.22 -12.92
C LEU A 43 2.41 -6.46 -13.25
N PRO A 44 2.77 -7.68 -12.81
CA PRO A 44 2.00 -8.87 -13.13
C PRO A 44 0.71 -8.93 -12.30
N GLU A 45 -0.37 -9.44 -12.89
CA GLU A 45 -1.72 -9.50 -12.29
C GLU A 45 -1.78 -10.16 -10.90
N ARG A 46 -0.86 -11.09 -10.62
CA ARG A 46 -0.71 -11.70 -9.29
C ARG A 46 -0.38 -10.68 -8.19
N TYR A 47 0.35 -9.60 -8.51
CA TYR A 47 0.68 -8.54 -7.56
C TYR A 47 -0.53 -7.67 -7.24
N GLU A 48 -1.41 -7.42 -8.22
CA GLU A 48 -2.68 -6.73 -8.00
C GLU A 48 -3.57 -7.55 -7.05
N ASN A 49 -3.65 -8.87 -7.27
CA ASN A 49 -4.37 -9.77 -6.37
C ASN A 49 -3.80 -9.75 -4.94
N VAL A 50 -2.47 -9.77 -4.79
CA VAL A 50 -1.83 -9.68 -3.47
C VAL A 50 -2.11 -8.33 -2.82
N LEU A 51 -2.05 -7.24 -3.59
CA LEU A 51 -2.37 -5.90 -3.09
C LEU A 51 -3.80 -5.85 -2.56
N GLU A 52 -4.79 -6.28 -3.35
CA GLU A 52 -6.19 -6.29 -2.92
C GLU A 52 -6.41 -7.11 -1.64
N ARG A 53 -5.71 -8.23 -1.49
CA ARG A 53 -5.74 -9.04 -0.26
C ARG A 53 -5.15 -8.32 0.95
N LEU A 54 -4.12 -7.49 0.76
CA LEU A 54 -3.54 -6.67 1.82
C LEU A 54 -4.44 -5.47 2.16
N LEU A 55 -5.18 -4.94 1.20
CA LEU A 55 -6.11 -3.82 1.41
C LEU A 55 -7.43 -4.25 2.07
N GLN A 56 -7.89 -5.49 1.87
CA GLN A 56 -9.10 -6.03 2.50
C GLN A 56 -9.23 -5.78 4.01
N PRO A 57 -8.22 -6.09 4.86
CA PRO A 57 -8.30 -5.82 6.30
C PRO A 57 -8.37 -4.32 6.63
N LEU A 58 -7.77 -3.43 5.81
CA LEU A 58 -7.91 -1.99 5.98
C LEU A 58 -9.34 -1.52 5.65
N ASP A 59 -9.95 -2.08 4.61
CA ASP A 59 -11.33 -1.81 4.21
C ASP A 59 -12.35 -2.23 5.30
N MET A 60 -12.11 -3.38 5.90
CA MET A 60 -12.88 -3.86 7.05
C MET A 60 -12.71 -2.97 8.28
N ALA A 61 -11.49 -2.48 8.52
CA ALA A 61 -11.21 -1.54 9.61
C ALA A 61 -11.93 -0.20 9.41
N ILE A 62 -11.99 0.32 8.17
CA ILE A 62 -12.76 1.52 7.81
C ILE A 62 -14.24 1.33 8.15
N THR A 63 -14.81 0.18 7.78
CA THR A 63 -16.25 -0.10 7.94
C THR A 63 -16.63 -0.38 9.39
N THR A 64 -15.75 -1.04 10.15
CA THR A 64 -16.07 -1.54 11.50
C THR A 64 -15.73 -0.54 12.61
N GLY A 65 -14.89 0.47 12.34
CA GLY A 65 -14.58 1.53 13.32
C GLY A 65 -13.90 1.04 14.62
N ALA A 66 -13.32 -0.16 14.61
CA ALA A 66 -12.73 -0.80 15.78
C ALA A 66 -11.35 -0.20 16.12
N ALA A 67 -11.31 0.93 16.81
CA ALA A 67 -10.07 1.64 17.14
C ALA A 67 -9.11 0.86 18.09
N GLU A 68 -9.64 0.00 18.97
CA GLU A 68 -8.86 -0.57 20.09
C GLU A 68 -8.15 -1.89 19.75
N SER A 69 -8.72 -2.72 18.85
CA SER A 69 -8.13 -4.01 18.44
C SER A 69 -7.41 -3.95 17.09
N CYS A 70 -7.49 -2.82 16.38
CA CYS A 70 -6.97 -2.71 15.02
C CYS A 70 -5.49 -2.35 14.98
N ALA A 71 -4.89 -1.79 16.03
CA ALA A 71 -3.48 -1.39 16.02
C ALA A 71 -2.52 -2.54 15.64
N TYR A 72 -2.73 -3.75 16.20
CA TYR A 72 -1.91 -4.92 15.87
C TYR A 72 -2.12 -5.43 14.44
N SER A 73 -3.38 -5.44 13.99
CA SER A 73 -3.73 -5.85 12.62
C SER A 73 -3.22 -4.84 11.60
N GLN A 74 -3.27 -3.55 11.94
CA GLN A 74 -2.82 -2.44 11.10
C GLN A 74 -1.31 -2.50 10.90
N SER A 75 -0.50 -2.68 11.94
CA SER A 75 0.96 -2.78 11.78
C SER A 75 1.37 -3.98 10.92
N THR A 76 0.68 -5.11 11.06
CA THR A 76 0.91 -6.31 10.22
C THR A 76 0.58 -6.03 8.75
N VAL A 77 -0.52 -5.33 8.48
CA VAL A 77 -0.92 -4.95 7.12
C VAL A 77 0.05 -3.92 6.53
N ILE A 78 0.48 -2.93 7.32
CA ILE A 78 1.47 -1.94 6.92
C ILE A 78 2.78 -2.63 6.53
N ASP A 79 3.26 -3.59 7.33
CA ASP A 79 4.47 -4.35 7.01
C ASP A 79 4.30 -5.14 5.69
N GLY A 80 3.17 -5.83 5.50
CA GLY A 80 2.87 -6.53 4.25
C GLY A 80 2.85 -5.60 3.03
N LEU A 81 2.30 -4.39 3.17
CA LEU A 81 2.30 -3.37 2.12
C LEU A 81 3.71 -2.83 1.84
N ARG A 82 4.55 -2.65 2.87
CA ARG A 82 5.97 -2.27 2.71
C ARG A 82 6.72 -3.34 1.94
N GLN A 83 6.52 -4.61 2.26
CA GLN A 83 7.15 -5.72 1.56
C GLN A 83 6.70 -5.80 0.10
N TRP A 84 5.40 -5.71 -0.17
CA TRP A 84 4.85 -5.68 -1.52
C TRP A 84 5.43 -4.52 -2.34
N LEU A 85 5.51 -3.32 -1.75
CA LEU A 85 6.06 -2.13 -2.38
C LEU A 85 7.53 -2.30 -2.75
N ASN A 86 8.35 -2.84 -1.84
CA ASN A 86 9.75 -3.14 -2.11
C ASN A 86 9.92 -4.16 -3.24
N HIS A 87 9.09 -5.22 -3.26
CA HIS A 87 9.13 -6.22 -4.32
C HIS A 87 8.70 -5.66 -5.68
N ALA A 88 7.62 -4.88 -5.72
CA ALA A 88 7.15 -4.25 -6.93
C ALA A 88 8.18 -3.25 -7.47
N ALA A 89 8.77 -2.42 -6.60
CA ALA A 89 9.86 -1.53 -6.97
C ALA A 89 11.06 -2.30 -7.53
N ALA A 90 11.48 -3.38 -6.85
CA ALA A 90 12.59 -4.21 -7.32
C ALA A 90 12.31 -4.90 -8.65
N LEU A 91 11.06 -5.30 -8.93
CA LEU A 91 10.67 -5.85 -10.23
C LEU A 91 10.88 -4.83 -11.34
N GLN A 92 10.44 -3.60 -11.10
CA GLN A 92 10.54 -2.50 -12.07
C GLN A 92 11.99 -2.03 -12.31
N GLN A 93 12.88 -2.14 -11.31
CA GLN A 93 14.30 -1.81 -11.48
C GLN A 93 15.07 -2.85 -12.32
N ARG A 94 14.48 -4.01 -12.60
CA ARG A 94 15.12 -5.12 -13.33
C ARG A 94 14.79 -5.14 -14.83
N HIS A 95 14.04 -4.15 -15.31
CA HIS A 95 13.71 -3.93 -16.72
C HIS A 95 14.36 -2.63 -17.22
#